data_AF-A0A7S6MBB1-F1
#
_entry.id   AF-A0A7S6MBB1-F1
#
_cell.length_a   1.000
_cell.length_b   1.000
_cell.length_c   1.000
_cell.angle_alpha   90.00
_cell.angle_beta   90.00
_cell.angle_gamma   90.00
#
_symmetry.space_group_name_H-M   'P 1'
#
loop_
_entity.id
_entity.type
_entity.pdbx_description
1 polymer ?
#
loop_
_entity_poly.entity_id
_entity_poly.type
_entity_poly.pdbx_seq_one_letter_code
_entity_poly.pdbx_strand_id
1 'polypeptide(L)'
;MWWYVLFGLGLLAGFGLAFRGWRGRRLDDHPLCRTCRYDLSGTPALPERCPECGRALGGKKPIRIGNRRRSSTLVVLGVAGVVGSGAAIGLRAERDLRNVDWMAIKPVWWLTLEARHGGLLTADDALKELWKRWDSGALSESQMASLVELALTMQADRTTKWNSRWGDLIYLALEDGRLAPEQLQRFLRQAPGLQLAEVRRVRTGGIMPLRMSYDPRVGRTIRRTWHSVDQQSWLESLRLGDTTLYEVLETSPRWRVVGEISMPGVGYGVRIKQPPGEYELAARFRVRAKHYPNGRPSFPIGFDPPYEEWTEEIWWRVTVVAADQPLVTPTRDANLASAMQRAITIGPLTRGLQARRPSLRGTLNVTDAPTNFAFRAWLRAGDREWPMSTIIIHQGKSEPLNLAAFNLDDLPGDVQTVDMVLKPDLYTADASFEPGSAALDVEILIPGVPVKSGEATTGFVPTGGR
;
A
#
# COMPACT_ATOMS: atom_id res chain seq x y z
N MET A 1 19.72 -23.16 23.45
CA MET A 1 20.66 -24.29 23.28
C MET A 1 20.29 -25.50 24.15
N TRP A 2 20.21 -25.38 25.48
CA TRP A 2 19.92 -26.52 26.39
C TRP A 2 18.64 -27.31 26.09
N TRP A 3 17.57 -26.66 25.62
CA TRP A 3 16.33 -27.34 25.22
C TRP A 3 16.52 -28.35 24.09
N TYR A 4 17.34 -28.02 23.08
CA TYR A 4 17.63 -28.94 21.97
C TYR A 4 18.41 -30.17 22.44
N VAL A 5 19.30 -30.00 23.42
CA VAL A 5 20.03 -31.11 24.04
C VAL A 5 19.08 -32.02 24.82
N LEU A 6 18.22 -31.43 25.66
CA LEU A 6 17.26 -32.18 26.48
C LEU A 6 16.30 -33.02 25.61
N PHE A 7 15.67 -32.41 24.61
CA PHE A 7 14.76 -33.13 23.73
C PHE A 7 15.50 -34.05 22.76
N GLY A 8 16.72 -33.71 22.34
CA GLY A 8 17.57 -34.60 21.55
C GLY A 8 17.90 -35.89 22.31
N LEU A 9 18.24 -35.78 23.60
CA LEU A 9 18.41 -36.95 24.48
C LEU A 9 17.10 -37.72 24.67
N GLY A 10 15.97 -37.02 24.81
CA GLY A 10 14.63 -37.64 24.86
C GLY A 10 14.31 -38.45 23.60
N LEU A 11 14.67 -37.94 22.42
CA LEU A 11 14.48 -38.63 21.14
C LEU A 11 15.37 -39.88 21.04
N LEU A 12 16.64 -39.79 21.43
CA LEU A 12 17.56 -40.93 21.49
C LEU A 12 17.09 -42.00 22.49
N ALA A 13 16.63 -41.58 23.68
CA ALA A 13 16.10 -42.47 24.70
C ALA A 13 14.81 -43.15 24.23
N GLY A 14 13.89 -42.40 23.63
CA GLY A 14 12.65 -42.92 23.04
C GLY A 14 12.94 -43.95 21.95
N PHE A 15 13.88 -43.66 21.05
CA PHE A 15 14.32 -44.60 20.02
C PHE A 15 14.93 -45.87 20.63
N GLY A 16 15.79 -45.71 21.64
CA GLY A 16 16.38 -46.83 22.39
C GLY A 16 15.34 -47.73 23.06
N LEU A 17 14.32 -47.14 23.70
CA LEU A 17 13.21 -47.85 24.31
C LEU A 17 12.34 -48.57 23.28
N ALA A 18 12.01 -47.91 22.18
CA ALA A 18 11.24 -48.51 21.09
C ALA A 18 11.99 -49.69 20.47
N PHE A 19 13.28 -49.51 20.20
CA PHE A 19 14.16 -50.56 19.65
C PHE A 19 14.30 -51.74 20.62
N ARG A 20 14.51 -51.48 21.91
CA ARG A 20 14.58 -52.52 22.95
C ARG A 20 13.25 -53.26 23.11
N GLY A 21 12.13 -52.54 23.12
CA GLY A 21 10.78 -53.10 23.18
C GLY A 21 10.46 -54.00 21.98
N TRP A 22 10.86 -53.56 20.78
CA TRP A 22 10.66 -54.29 19.52
C TRP A 22 11.56 -55.52 19.39
N ARG A 23 12.82 -55.44 19.86
CA ARG A 23 13.76 -56.56 19.93
C ARG A 23 13.28 -57.64 20.91
N GLY A 24 12.48 -57.24 21.90
CA GLY A 24 11.86 -58.09 22.92
C GLY A 24 12.85 -58.67 23.94
N ARG A 25 12.33 -59.04 25.11
CA ARG A 25 13.11 -59.76 26.14
C ARG A 25 13.02 -61.27 25.87
N ARG A 26 14.11 -61.99 26.09
CA ARG A 26 14.09 -63.47 26.12
C ARG A 26 13.33 -63.92 27.36
N LEU A 27 12.32 -64.76 27.19
CA LEU A 27 11.54 -65.32 28.30
C LEU A 27 12.13 -66.62 28.83
N ASP A 28 12.76 -67.40 27.94
CA ASP A 28 13.39 -68.68 28.20
C ASP A 28 14.69 -68.78 27.37
N ASP A 29 15.52 -69.78 27.68
CA ASP A 29 16.74 -70.12 26.94
C ASP A 29 16.62 -71.49 26.25
N HIS A 30 15.40 -71.94 26.00
CA HIS A 30 15.15 -73.22 25.34
C HIS A 30 15.60 -73.17 23.86
N PRO A 31 16.24 -74.23 23.35
CA PRO A 31 16.58 -74.33 21.93
C PRO A 31 15.30 -74.61 21.13
N LEU A 32 14.89 -73.66 20.30
CA LEU A 32 13.71 -73.79 19.45
C LEU A 32 14.11 -73.97 17.99
N CYS A 33 13.40 -74.80 17.22
CA CYS A 33 13.55 -74.84 15.78
C CYS A 33 13.21 -73.46 15.19
N ARG A 34 14.12 -72.85 14.41
CA ARG A 34 13.90 -71.50 13.87
C ARG A 34 12.71 -71.40 12.90
N THR A 35 12.34 -72.51 12.26
CA THR A 35 11.24 -72.57 11.28
C THR A 35 9.88 -72.78 11.95
N CYS A 36 9.67 -73.91 12.64
CA CYS A 36 8.36 -74.23 13.24
C CYS A 36 8.20 -73.84 14.72
N ARG A 37 9.29 -73.45 15.39
CA ARG A 37 9.35 -73.10 16.83
C ARG A 37 9.12 -74.26 17.81
N TYR A 38 9.28 -75.51 17.37
CA TYR A 38 9.28 -76.67 18.26
C TYR A 38 10.41 -76.59 19.30
N ASP A 39 10.14 -76.97 20.55
CA ASP A 39 11.08 -76.96 21.68
C ASP A 39 11.92 -78.23 21.71
N LEU A 40 13.24 -78.06 21.61
CA LEU A 40 14.24 -79.13 21.57
C LEU A 40 14.87 -79.40 22.95
N SER A 41 14.43 -78.71 24.01
CA SER A 41 14.99 -78.89 25.37
C SER A 41 14.76 -80.29 25.97
N GLY A 42 13.76 -81.03 25.48
CA GLY A 42 13.42 -82.37 25.95
C GLY A 42 14.12 -83.52 25.21
N THR A 43 14.95 -83.25 24.20
CA THR A 43 15.65 -84.31 23.45
C THR A 43 17.05 -84.58 24.02
N PRO A 44 17.37 -85.81 24.47
CA PRO A 44 18.65 -86.12 25.14
C PRO A 44 19.89 -85.94 24.24
N ALA A 45 19.72 -85.88 22.92
CA ALA A 45 20.71 -85.39 21.97
C ALA A 45 19.99 -84.54 20.90
N LEU A 46 20.63 -83.46 20.43
CA LEU A 46 20.10 -82.61 19.36
C LEU A 46 19.92 -83.44 18.07
N PRO A 47 18.69 -83.67 17.59
CA PRO A 47 18.47 -84.51 16.41
C PRO A 47 18.99 -83.81 15.14
N GLU A 48 19.42 -84.58 14.13
CA GLU A 48 19.89 -84.00 12.86
C GLU A 48 18.79 -83.21 12.12
N ARG A 49 17.51 -83.56 12.39
CA ARG A 49 16.33 -82.94 11.81
C ARG A 49 15.32 -82.57 12.90
N CYS A 50 14.63 -81.45 12.71
CA CYS A 50 13.53 -81.07 13.59
C CYS A 50 12.41 -82.13 13.52
N PRO A 51 11.94 -82.66 14.65
CA PRO A 51 10.93 -83.73 14.67
C PRO A 51 9.57 -83.29 14.13
N GLU A 52 9.24 -81.98 14.18
CA GLU A 52 7.97 -81.46 13.64
C GLU A 52 8.02 -81.16 12.14
N CYS A 53 8.98 -80.33 11.71
CA CYS A 53 9.01 -79.83 10.33
C CYS A 53 10.05 -80.48 9.42
N GLY A 54 10.81 -81.46 9.93
CA GLY A 54 11.84 -82.20 9.18
C GLY A 54 13.07 -81.40 8.76
N ARG A 55 13.18 -80.10 9.10
CA ARG A 55 14.30 -79.24 8.69
C ARG A 55 15.60 -79.64 9.39
N ALA A 56 16.69 -79.72 8.62
CA ALA A 56 18.02 -80.04 9.14
C ALA A 56 18.51 -79.01 10.18
N LEU A 57 19.01 -79.50 11.32
CA LEU A 57 19.50 -78.70 12.45
C LEU A 57 21.03 -78.50 12.46
N GLY A 58 21.76 -79.04 11.48
CA GLY A 58 23.22 -78.88 11.36
C GLY A 58 23.73 -77.64 10.61
N GLY A 59 22.84 -76.80 10.05
CA GLY A 59 23.21 -75.63 9.23
C GLY A 59 23.69 -74.39 10.01
N LYS A 60 23.93 -73.27 9.32
CA LYS A 60 24.17 -71.96 9.98
C LYS A 60 22.86 -71.40 10.57
N LYS A 61 22.75 -71.38 11.91
CA LYS A 61 21.64 -70.79 12.71
C LYS A 61 20.23 -71.46 12.56
N PRO A 62 20.10 -72.80 12.45
CA PRO A 62 18.79 -73.48 12.38
C PRO A 62 18.07 -73.52 13.73
N ILE A 63 18.81 -73.33 14.82
CA ILE A 63 18.28 -73.26 16.19
C ILE A 63 18.24 -71.81 16.62
N ARG A 64 17.11 -71.41 17.20
CA ARG A 64 16.90 -70.12 17.84
C ARG A 64 16.84 -70.35 19.35
N ILE A 65 17.75 -69.72 20.09
CA ILE A 65 17.72 -69.76 21.55
C ILE A 65 16.69 -68.76 22.07
N GLY A 66 15.67 -69.30 22.73
CA GLY A 66 14.68 -68.57 23.49
C GLY A 66 13.51 -67.97 22.70
N ASN A 67 12.33 -68.02 23.31
CA ASN A 67 11.17 -67.21 22.94
C ASN A 67 11.43 -65.74 23.27
N ARG A 68 11.09 -64.85 22.33
CA ARG A 68 11.15 -63.40 22.55
C ARG A 68 9.74 -62.85 22.61
N ARG A 69 9.37 -62.24 23.73
CA ARG A 69 8.13 -61.47 23.84
C ARG A 69 8.45 -59.99 23.65
N ARG A 70 7.84 -59.40 22.64
CA ARG A 70 7.88 -57.94 22.43
C ARG A 70 7.15 -57.28 23.59
N SER A 71 7.72 -56.22 24.14
CA SER A 71 7.02 -55.40 25.13
C SER A 71 6.31 -54.28 24.39
N SER A 72 5.01 -54.44 24.16
CA SER A 72 4.18 -53.41 23.52
C SER A 72 4.24 -52.09 24.29
N THR A 73 4.27 -52.15 25.63
CA THR A 73 4.41 -50.97 26.50
C THR A 73 5.71 -50.20 26.22
N LEU A 74 6.86 -50.89 26.13
CA LEU A 74 8.14 -50.21 25.83
C LEU A 74 8.15 -49.62 24.41
N VAL A 75 7.50 -50.29 23.44
CA VAL A 75 7.36 -49.75 22.09
C VAL A 75 6.49 -48.50 22.10
N VAL A 76 5.33 -48.53 22.75
CA VAL A 76 4.42 -47.37 22.84
C VAL A 76 5.09 -46.20 23.56
N LEU A 77 5.74 -46.44 24.71
CA LEU A 77 6.46 -45.39 25.43
C LEU A 77 7.63 -44.82 24.62
N GLY A 78 8.38 -45.67 23.92
CA GLY A 78 9.47 -45.24 23.05
C GLY A 78 8.98 -44.40 21.88
N VAL A 79 7.91 -44.82 21.20
CA VAL A 79 7.27 -44.07 20.11
C VAL A 79 6.70 -42.75 20.62
N ALA A 80 5.97 -42.75 21.74
CA ALA A 80 5.45 -41.54 22.35
C ALA A 80 6.58 -40.57 22.73
N GLY A 81 7.70 -41.08 23.25
CA GLY A 81 8.90 -40.28 23.56
C GLY A 81 9.53 -39.65 22.32
N VAL A 82 9.64 -40.39 21.21
CA VAL A 82 10.15 -39.87 19.92
C VAL A 82 9.21 -38.79 19.37
N VAL A 83 7.90 -39.06 19.33
CA VAL A 83 6.90 -38.11 18.80
C VAL A 83 6.85 -36.85 19.67
N GLY A 84 6.79 -36.99 21.00
CA GLY A 84 6.74 -35.86 21.92
C GLY A 84 8.01 -35.00 21.87
N SER A 85 9.19 -35.63 21.87
CA SER A 85 10.45 -34.89 21.77
C SER A 85 10.63 -34.23 20.39
N GLY A 86 10.24 -34.93 19.31
CA GLY A 86 10.27 -34.40 17.95
C GLY A 86 9.33 -33.21 17.77
N ALA A 87 8.10 -33.29 18.29
CA ALA A 87 7.15 -32.18 18.29
C ALA A 87 7.68 -30.98 19.09
N ALA A 88 8.27 -31.22 20.27
CA ALA A 88 8.85 -30.15 21.08
C ALA A 88 10.04 -29.45 20.38
N ILE A 89 10.92 -30.21 19.71
CA ILE A 89 12.01 -29.65 18.90
C ILE A 89 11.44 -28.86 17.72
N GLY A 90 10.46 -29.41 16.99
CA GLY A 90 9.85 -28.78 15.83
C GLY A 90 9.20 -27.43 16.17
N LEU A 91 8.37 -27.39 17.21
CA LEU A 91 7.71 -26.17 17.69
C LEU A 91 8.72 -25.13 18.18
N ARG A 92 9.80 -25.56 18.86
CA ARG A 92 10.84 -24.65 19.31
C ARG A 92 11.66 -24.10 18.15
N ALA A 93 12.05 -24.95 17.21
CA ALA A 93 12.78 -24.56 16.01
C ALA A 93 11.96 -23.59 15.17
N GLU A 94 10.66 -23.83 15.00
CA GLU A 94 9.75 -22.89 14.33
C GLU A 94 9.75 -21.53 15.02
N ARG A 95 9.61 -21.48 16.35
CA ARG A 95 9.65 -20.23 17.10
C ARG A 95 10.99 -19.51 16.96
N ASP A 96 12.10 -20.24 17.05
CA ASP A 96 13.44 -19.66 16.90
C ASP A 96 13.63 -19.14 15.46
N LEU A 97 13.23 -19.89 14.43
CA LEU A 97 13.30 -19.49 13.02
C LEU A 97 12.38 -18.31 12.67
N ARG A 98 11.23 -18.17 13.32
CA ARG A 98 10.33 -17.01 13.18
C ARG A 98 10.92 -15.73 13.80
N ASN A 99 11.83 -15.86 14.78
CA ASN A 99 12.51 -14.72 15.41
C ASN A 99 13.83 -14.36 14.72
N VAL A 100 14.30 -15.18 13.77
CA VAL A 100 15.45 -14.82 12.95
C VAL A 100 15.02 -13.73 11.98
N ASP A 101 15.65 -12.56 12.06
CA ASP A 101 15.55 -11.53 11.05
C ASP A 101 16.28 -12.00 9.78
N TRP A 102 15.56 -12.75 8.94
CA TRP A 102 16.09 -13.27 7.68
C TRP A 102 16.57 -12.14 6.76
N MET A 103 16.01 -10.93 6.87
CA MET A 103 16.48 -9.78 6.09
C MET A 103 17.90 -9.39 6.49
N ALA A 104 18.22 -9.41 7.78
CA ALA A 104 19.55 -9.07 8.29
C ALA A 104 20.67 -10.01 7.80
N ILE A 105 20.34 -11.25 7.41
CA ILE A 105 21.33 -12.23 6.93
C ILE A 105 21.53 -12.14 5.40
N LYS A 106 20.56 -11.61 4.66
CA LYS A 106 20.63 -11.54 3.19
C LYS A 106 21.82 -10.68 2.73
N PRO A 107 22.59 -11.08 1.72
CA PRO A 107 23.64 -10.22 1.18
C PRO A 107 23.03 -9.00 0.46
N VAL A 108 23.81 -7.92 0.35
CA VAL A 108 23.36 -6.64 -0.23
C VAL A 108 22.74 -6.82 -1.61
N TRP A 109 23.37 -7.59 -2.50
CA TRP A 109 22.87 -7.84 -3.85
C TRP A 109 21.48 -8.49 -3.87
N TRP A 110 21.17 -9.35 -2.90
CA TRP A 110 19.87 -9.99 -2.79
C TRP A 110 18.81 -8.99 -2.34
N LEU A 111 19.13 -8.16 -1.34
CA LEU A 111 18.25 -7.08 -0.89
C LEU A 111 17.99 -6.08 -2.02
N THR A 112 19.00 -5.73 -2.82
CA THR A 112 18.83 -4.88 -4.00
C THR A 112 17.89 -5.50 -5.04
N LEU A 113 18.01 -6.81 -5.28
CA LEU A 113 17.13 -7.54 -6.19
C LEU A 113 15.67 -7.55 -5.68
N GLU A 114 15.47 -7.81 -4.39
CA GLU A 114 14.15 -7.79 -3.74
C GLU A 114 13.54 -6.39 -3.69
N ALA A 115 14.34 -5.36 -3.45
CA ALA A 115 13.90 -3.96 -3.51
C ALA A 115 13.39 -3.59 -4.92
N ARG A 116 14.01 -4.16 -5.97
CA ARG A 116 13.66 -3.89 -7.37
C ARG A 116 12.46 -4.69 -7.87
N HIS A 117 12.40 -5.98 -7.57
CA HIS A 117 11.45 -6.92 -8.17
C HIS A 117 10.47 -7.55 -7.17
N GLY A 118 10.66 -7.36 -5.87
CA GLY A 118 9.75 -7.84 -4.85
C GLY A 118 8.41 -7.13 -4.88
N GLY A 119 7.37 -7.79 -4.36
CA GLY A 119 6.11 -7.11 -4.08
C GLY A 119 6.30 -5.97 -3.07
N LEU A 120 5.32 -5.07 -2.95
CA LEU A 120 5.44 -3.84 -2.15
C LEU A 120 5.98 -4.07 -0.73
N LEU A 121 5.51 -5.10 -0.03
CA LEU A 121 5.97 -5.43 1.33
C LEU A 121 7.42 -5.93 1.35
N THR A 122 7.78 -6.85 0.44
CA THR A 122 9.14 -7.39 0.34
C THR A 122 10.14 -6.32 -0.05
N ALA A 123 9.78 -5.45 -1.00
CA ALA A 123 10.61 -4.32 -1.41
C ALA A 123 10.79 -3.31 -0.26
N ASP A 124 9.73 -3.04 0.51
CA ASP A 124 9.78 -2.16 1.69
C ASP A 124 10.74 -2.68 2.76
N ASP A 125 10.63 -3.98 3.11
CA ASP A 125 11.51 -4.63 4.09
C ASP A 125 12.97 -4.67 3.62
N ALA A 126 13.20 -4.94 2.32
CA ALA A 126 14.53 -4.94 1.74
C ALA A 126 15.18 -3.54 1.80
N LEU A 127 14.43 -2.49 1.44
CA LEU A 127 14.89 -1.09 1.53
C LEU A 127 15.13 -0.67 2.99
N LYS A 128 14.29 -1.13 3.92
CA LYS A 128 14.47 -0.90 5.36
C LYS A 128 15.80 -1.47 5.87
N GLU A 129 16.12 -2.69 5.48
CA GLU A 129 17.37 -3.33 5.90
C GLU A 129 18.59 -2.72 5.19
N LEU A 130 18.49 -2.37 3.89
CA LEU A 130 19.55 -1.63 3.19
C LEU A 130 19.85 -0.30 3.87
N TRP A 131 18.82 0.44 4.26
CA TRP A 131 18.97 1.67 5.03
C TRP A 131 19.64 1.41 6.39
N LYS A 132 19.18 0.41 7.15
CA LYS A 132 19.80 0.05 8.43
C LYS A 132 21.30 -0.25 8.29
N ARG A 133 21.71 -0.91 7.20
CA ARG A 133 23.13 -1.18 6.92
C ARG A 133 23.91 0.06 6.52
N TRP A 134 23.27 1.01 5.85
CA TRP A 134 23.87 2.31 5.60
C TRP A 134 24.19 3.03 6.90
N ASP A 135 23.18 3.15 7.77
CA ASP A 135 23.28 3.85 9.06
C ASP A 135 24.34 3.22 9.98
N SER A 136 24.50 1.89 9.91
CA SER A 136 25.54 1.18 10.66
C SER A 136 26.93 1.18 10.01
N GLY A 137 27.12 1.82 8.85
CA GLY A 137 28.37 1.81 8.08
C GLY A 137 28.74 0.44 7.46
N ALA A 138 27.77 -0.47 7.35
CA ALA A 138 27.98 -1.82 6.79
C ALA A 138 27.88 -1.85 5.25
N LEU A 139 27.38 -0.78 4.62
CA LEU A 139 27.44 -0.59 3.18
C LEU A 139 28.67 0.23 2.79
N SER A 140 29.38 -0.21 1.75
CA SER A 140 30.45 0.60 1.16
C SER A 140 29.89 1.82 0.42
N GLU A 141 30.74 2.81 0.18
CA GLU A 141 30.36 4.00 -0.58
C GLU A 141 29.91 3.66 -2.01
N SER A 142 30.59 2.70 -2.65
CA SER A 142 30.23 2.19 -3.99
C SER A 142 28.89 1.46 -4.01
N GLN A 143 28.55 0.73 -2.94
CA GLN A 143 27.23 0.09 -2.80
C GLN A 143 26.14 1.14 -2.67
N MET A 144 26.34 2.18 -1.85
CA MET A 144 25.37 3.26 -1.72
C MET A 144 25.21 4.03 -3.04
N ALA A 145 26.29 4.38 -3.72
CA ALA A 145 26.23 5.03 -5.04
C ALA A 145 25.43 4.19 -6.05
N SER A 146 25.62 2.87 -6.05
CA SER A 146 24.85 1.94 -6.89
C SER A 146 23.36 1.89 -6.52
N LEU A 147 23.04 1.97 -5.23
CA LEU A 147 21.66 2.01 -4.74
C LEU A 147 20.97 3.34 -5.09
N VAL A 148 21.68 4.46 -5.04
CA VAL A 148 21.17 5.77 -5.48
C VAL A 148 20.85 5.77 -6.97
N GLU A 149 21.76 5.25 -7.81
CA GLU A 149 21.51 5.14 -9.25
C GLU A 149 20.31 4.23 -9.57
N LEU A 150 20.18 3.12 -8.82
CA LEU A 150 19.00 2.27 -8.93
C LEU A 150 17.74 3.03 -8.51
N ALA A 151 17.77 3.76 -7.38
CA ALA A 151 16.63 4.54 -6.90
C ALA A 151 16.17 5.57 -7.95
N LEU A 152 17.10 6.30 -8.58
CA LEU A 152 16.81 7.24 -9.67
C LEU A 152 16.27 6.52 -10.93
N THR A 153 16.73 5.30 -11.20
CA THR A 153 16.19 4.48 -12.29
C THR A 153 14.76 4.05 -12.00
N MET A 154 14.46 3.62 -10.78
CA MET A 154 13.11 3.30 -10.32
C MET A 154 12.19 4.53 -10.29
N GLN A 155 12.75 5.71 -9.99
CA GLN A 155 12.01 6.97 -10.00
C GLN A 155 11.54 7.31 -11.42
N ALA A 156 12.44 7.14 -12.41
CA ALA A 156 12.16 7.38 -13.82
C ALA A 156 11.11 6.42 -14.42
N ASP A 157 11.07 5.16 -13.96
CA ASP A 157 10.17 4.15 -14.51
C ASP A 157 8.72 4.31 -14.01
N ARG A 158 7.91 5.05 -14.79
CA ARG A 158 6.49 5.32 -14.50
C ARG A 158 5.60 4.07 -14.49
N THR A 159 6.05 2.96 -15.06
CA THR A 159 5.27 1.72 -15.10
C THR A 159 5.33 0.94 -13.79
N THR A 160 6.38 1.16 -13.01
CA THR A 160 6.55 0.55 -11.69
C THR A 160 5.89 1.42 -10.62
N LYS A 161 5.14 0.79 -9.70
CA LYS A 161 4.57 1.49 -8.54
C LYS A 161 5.69 2.04 -7.65
N TRP A 162 5.64 3.34 -7.38
CA TRP A 162 6.64 4.01 -6.55
C TRP A 162 6.57 3.54 -5.09
N ASN A 163 7.70 3.05 -4.56
CA ASN A 163 7.89 2.88 -3.12
C ASN A 163 8.66 4.10 -2.60
N SER A 164 8.05 4.87 -1.70
CA SER A 164 8.64 6.10 -1.15
C SER A 164 9.99 5.88 -0.49
N ARG A 165 10.30 4.67 0.01
CA ARG A 165 11.62 4.38 0.58
C ARG A 165 12.77 4.52 -0.42
N TRP A 166 12.52 4.45 -1.72
CA TRP A 166 13.52 4.79 -2.72
C TRP A 166 13.89 6.28 -2.66
N GLY A 167 12.90 7.16 -2.50
CA GLY A 167 13.14 8.59 -2.34
C GLY A 167 13.82 8.92 -1.01
N ASP A 168 13.48 8.17 0.04
CA ASP A 168 14.15 8.26 1.34
C ASP A 168 15.66 7.92 1.24
N LEU A 169 16.03 6.90 0.47
CA LEU A 169 17.43 6.55 0.23
C LEU A 169 18.19 7.68 -0.48
N ILE A 170 17.56 8.35 -1.44
CA ILE A 170 18.13 9.52 -2.13
C ILE A 170 18.31 10.69 -1.16
N TYR A 171 17.35 10.92 -0.26
CA TYR A 171 17.47 11.96 0.77
C TYR A 171 18.61 11.69 1.75
N LEU A 172 18.82 10.43 2.16
CA LEU A 172 19.95 10.07 3.01
C LEU A 172 21.29 10.34 2.31
N ALA A 173 21.43 9.91 1.05
CA ALA A 173 22.65 10.18 0.28
C ALA A 173 22.89 11.70 0.11
N LEU A 174 21.83 12.49 0.00
CA LEU A 174 21.90 13.95 -0.07
C LEU A 174 22.32 14.58 1.27
N GLU A 175 21.75 14.12 2.39
CA GLU A 175 22.11 14.59 3.75
C GLU A 175 23.59 14.31 4.06
N ASP A 176 24.11 13.17 3.62
CA ASP A 176 25.51 12.79 3.79
C ASP A 176 26.47 13.48 2.80
N GLY A 177 25.97 14.36 1.92
CA GLY A 177 26.78 15.06 0.92
C GLY A 177 27.35 14.14 -0.18
N ARG A 178 26.71 12.98 -0.40
CA ARG A 178 27.16 11.93 -1.34
C ARG A 178 26.37 11.93 -2.65
N LEU A 179 25.32 12.74 -2.76
CA LEU A 179 24.57 12.90 -4.00
C LEU A 179 25.29 13.91 -4.90
N ALA A 180 25.72 13.46 -6.08
CA ALA A 180 26.33 14.35 -7.07
C ALA A 180 25.31 15.42 -7.54
N PRO A 181 25.75 16.62 -7.94
CA PRO A 181 24.84 17.67 -8.45
C PRO A 181 23.93 17.19 -9.59
N GLU A 182 24.46 16.38 -10.50
CA GLU A 182 23.72 15.81 -11.63
C GLU A 182 22.67 14.81 -11.18
N GLN A 183 22.96 14.03 -10.13
CA GLN A 183 21.99 13.13 -9.51
C GLN A 183 20.87 13.89 -8.82
N LEU A 184 21.17 15.02 -8.16
CA LEU A 184 20.17 15.89 -7.57
C LEU A 184 19.26 16.54 -8.64
N GLN A 185 19.84 17.04 -9.74
CA GLN A 185 19.07 17.56 -10.87
C GLN A 185 18.16 16.48 -11.46
N ARG A 186 18.69 15.27 -11.69
CA ARG A 186 17.90 14.13 -12.17
C ARG A 186 16.76 13.79 -11.21
N PHE A 187 17.05 13.73 -9.91
CA PHE A 187 16.05 13.49 -8.87
C PHE A 187 14.93 14.54 -8.90
N LEU A 188 15.29 15.82 -8.97
CA LEU A 188 14.33 16.93 -9.02
C LEU A 188 13.48 16.92 -10.29
N ARG A 189 14.07 16.59 -11.43
CA ARG A 189 13.36 16.46 -12.70
C ARG A 189 12.38 15.28 -12.73
N GLN A 190 12.74 14.18 -12.07
CA GLN A 190 11.97 12.94 -12.04
C GLN A 190 10.94 12.89 -10.90
N ALA A 191 11.10 13.72 -9.86
CA ALA A 191 10.22 13.74 -8.70
C ALA A 191 8.78 14.14 -9.05
N PRO A 192 8.53 15.21 -9.81
CA PRO A 192 7.21 15.52 -10.36
C PRO A 192 6.68 14.44 -11.28
N GLY A 193 5.50 13.91 -11.00
CA GLY A 193 4.69 13.19 -11.99
C GLY A 193 3.57 14.09 -12.48
N LEU A 194 3.87 15.08 -13.31
CA LEU A 194 2.82 15.93 -13.88
C LEU A 194 1.95 15.06 -14.78
N GLN A 195 0.68 14.95 -14.40
CA GLN A 195 -0.33 14.27 -15.17
C GLN A 195 -1.47 15.24 -15.38
N LEU A 196 -2.04 15.25 -16.58
CA LEU A 196 -3.33 15.88 -16.81
C LEU A 196 -4.37 14.78 -16.72
N ALA A 197 -5.42 15.00 -15.93
CA ALA A 197 -6.58 14.14 -15.99
C ALA A 197 -7.11 14.17 -17.43
N GLU A 198 -7.14 13.00 -18.07
CA GLU A 198 -7.53 12.87 -19.47
C GLU A 198 -8.99 13.30 -19.67
N VAL A 199 -9.19 14.56 -20.07
CA VAL A 199 -10.48 14.97 -20.61
C VAL A 199 -10.59 14.41 -22.02
N ARG A 200 -11.39 13.37 -22.20
CA ARG A 200 -11.55 12.72 -23.51
C ARG A 200 -12.61 13.37 -24.38
N ARG A 201 -13.64 13.98 -23.80
CA ARG A 201 -14.72 14.65 -24.55
C ARG A 201 -15.11 15.97 -23.91
N VAL A 202 -15.36 16.98 -24.75
CA VAL A 202 -15.75 18.34 -24.33
C VAL A 202 -16.81 18.89 -25.27
N ARG A 203 -17.72 19.72 -24.78
CA ARG A 203 -18.74 20.35 -25.63
C ARG A 203 -18.20 21.59 -26.32
N THR A 204 -18.60 21.83 -27.57
CA THR A 204 -18.47 23.15 -28.20
C THR A 204 -19.20 24.19 -27.32
N GLY A 205 -18.53 25.30 -27.01
CA GLY A 205 -19.00 26.35 -26.11
C GLY A 205 -18.90 26.01 -24.60
N GLY A 206 -18.64 24.75 -24.26
CA GLY A 206 -18.46 24.29 -22.89
C GLY A 206 -17.10 24.68 -22.29
N ILE A 207 -16.96 24.45 -20.99
CA ILE A 207 -15.68 24.63 -20.29
C ILE A 207 -15.00 23.27 -20.18
N MET A 208 -13.79 23.16 -20.72
CA MET A 208 -12.91 22.03 -20.51
C MET A 208 -12.18 22.20 -19.18
N PRO A 209 -12.37 21.30 -18.21
CA PRO A 209 -11.61 21.34 -16.96
C PRO A 209 -10.22 20.75 -17.18
N LEU A 210 -9.17 21.55 -17.09
CA LEU A 210 -7.82 21.01 -16.99
C LEU A 210 -7.51 20.71 -15.52
N ARG A 211 -7.49 19.44 -15.15
CA ARG A 211 -7.04 19.01 -13.82
C ARG A 211 -5.62 18.50 -13.93
N MET A 212 -4.70 19.15 -13.23
CA MET A 212 -3.36 18.62 -13.01
C MET A 212 -3.41 17.68 -11.81
N SER A 213 -3.00 16.44 -11.99
CA SER A 213 -2.64 15.52 -10.91
C SER A 213 -1.13 15.42 -10.81
N TYR A 214 -0.66 15.13 -9.60
CA TYR A 214 0.75 14.91 -9.32
C TYR A 214 0.89 13.49 -8.77
N ASP A 215 1.78 12.70 -9.36
CA ASP A 215 2.30 11.44 -8.79
C ASP A 215 3.72 11.72 -8.26
N PRO A 216 3.85 12.31 -7.05
CA PRO A 216 5.15 12.71 -6.55
C PRO A 216 5.96 11.46 -6.20
N ARG A 217 7.09 11.29 -6.90
CA ARG A 217 8.02 10.18 -6.67
C ARG A 217 9.15 10.62 -5.75
N VAL A 218 8.77 10.91 -4.51
CA VAL A 218 9.66 11.41 -3.46
C VAL A 218 9.62 10.52 -2.22
N GLY A 219 10.53 10.77 -1.27
CA GLY A 219 10.53 10.11 0.03
C GLY A 219 9.37 10.55 0.92
N ARG A 220 9.08 9.76 1.97
CA ARG A 220 7.98 10.03 2.93
C ARG A 220 8.39 10.92 4.10
N THR A 221 9.63 11.43 4.07
CA THR A 221 10.28 12.16 5.17
C THR A 221 10.71 11.20 6.29
N ILE A 222 12.02 11.08 6.47
CA ILE A 222 12.65 10.38 7.59
C ILE A 222 13.06 11.39 8.67
N ARG A 223 13.13 10.95 9.93
CA ARG A 223 13.50 11.75 11.11
C ARG A 223 14.78 12.59 10.91
N ARG A 224 14.80 13.73 11.63
CA ARG A 224 15.82 14.81 11.76
C ARG A 224 15.77 15.91 10.70
N THR A 225 15.55 15.59 9.43
CA THR A 225 15.61 16.57 8.34
C THR A 225 14.37 16.43 7.45
N TRP A 226 13.49 17.44 7.47
CA TRP A 226 12.26 17.41 6.67
C TRP A 226 12.57 17.69 5.19
N HIS A 227 13.20 16.77 4.45
CA HIS A 227 13.37 17.00 3.02
C HIS A 227 12.01 17.11 2.31
N SER A 228 11.83 18.19 1.56
CA SER A 228 10.64 18.38 0.72
C SER A 228 11.03 18.89 -0.65
N VAL A 229 10.44 18.30 -1.69
CA VAL A 229 10.51 18.84 -3.05
C VAL A 229 9.26 19.67 -3.28
N ASP A 230 9.46 20.97 -3.49
CA ASP A 230 8.42 21.93 -3.82
C ASP A 230 8.33 22.06 -5.34
N GLN A 231 7.25 21.56 -5.91
CA GLN A 231 6.99 21.70 -7.34
C GLN A 231 6.10 22.91 -7.61
N GLN A 232 6.57 23.75 -8.53
CA GLN A 232 5.84 24.83 -9.14
C GLN A 232 5.64 24.51 -10.62
N SER A 233 4.45 24.79 -11.15
CA SER A 233 4.12 24.52 -12.55
C SER A 233 3.27 25.66 -13.09
N TRP A 234 3.63 26.16 -14.26
CA TRP A 234 2.95 27.22 -14.97
C TRP A 234 2.52 26.68 -16.33
N LEU A 235 1.22 26.70 -16.64
CA LEU A 235 0.72 26.35 -17.97
C LEU A 235 1.10 27.49 -18.93
N GLU A 236 2.15 27.36 -19.73
CA GLU A 236 2.61 28.42 -20.65
C GLU A 236 1.68 28.58 -21.84
N SER A 237 1.24 27.47 -22.42
CA SER A 237 0.31 27.47 -23.54
C SER A 237 -0.58 26.23 -23.55
N LEU A 238 -1.78 26.40 -24.12
CA LEU A 238 -2.72 25.33 -24.37
C LEU A 238 -3.23 25.45 -25.80
N ARG A 239 -3.09 24.40 -26.59
CA ARG A 239 -3.52 24.36 -28.00
C ARG A 239 -4.46 23.19 -28.23
N LEU A 240 -5.55 23.41 -28.97
CA LEU A 240 -6.47 22.36 -29.41
C LEU A 240 -6.51 22.37 -30.94
N GLY A 241 -5.88 21.37 -31.54
CA GLY A 241 -5.45 21.42 -32.95
C GLY A 241 -4.52 22.60 -33.18
N ASP A 242 -4.77 23.36 -34.24
CA ASP A 242 -4.00 24.55 -34.60
C ASP A 242 -4.40 25.82 -33.83
N THR A 243 -5.39 25.72 -32.93
CA THR A 243 -5.90 26.89 -32.20
C THR A 243 -5.28 26.99 -30.81
N THR A 244 -4.59 28.10 -30.53
CA THR A 244 -4.18 28.44 -29.16
C THR A 244 -5.39 28.87 -28.35
N LEU A 245 -5.74 28.06 -27.34
CA LEU A 245 -6.82 28.33 -26.40
C LEU A 245 -6.37 29.24 -25.25
N TYR A 246 -5.09 29.15 -24.88
CA TYR A 246 -4.50 29.88 -23.77
C TYR A 246 -3.00 30.12 -24.03
N GLU A 247 -2.54 31.34 -23.74
CA GLU A 247 -1.13 31.75 -23.81
C GLU A 247 -0.86 32.68 -22.62
N VAL A 248 0.17 32.39 -21.82
CA VAL A 248 0.41 33.11 -20.55
C VAL A 248 1.07 34.47 -20.74
N LEU A 249 0.52 35.44 -19.99
CA LEU A 249 1.18 36.66 -19.53
C LEU A 249 1.59 36.47 -18.04
N GLU A 250 2.82 36.01 -17.79
CA GLU A 250 3.62 35.82 -16.54
C GLU A 250 2.99 35.48 -15.16
N THR A 251 1.68 35.50 -14.98
CA THR A 251 1.02 35.51 -13.67
C THR A 251 0.27 34.20 -13.42
N SER A 252 0.97 33.06 -13.46
CA SER A 252 0.35 31.80 -13.02
C SER A 252 0.54 31.57 -11.51
N PRO A 253 -0.47 30.99 -10.82
CA PRO A 253 -0.42 30.67 -9.40
C PRO A 253 0.81 29.85 -9.02
N ARG A 254 1.41 30.17 -7.87
CA ARG A 254 2.50 29.39 -7.27
C ARG A 254 1.90 28.17 -6.56
N TRP A 255 2.24 26.98 -7.02
CA TRP A 255 1.89 25.73 -6.35
C TRP A 255 2.91 25.36 -5.29
N ARG A 256 2.46 24.56 -4.31
CA ARG A 256 3.35 23.97 -3.32
C ARG A 256 2.98 22.50 -3.14
N VAL A 257 3.83 21.61 -3.62
CA VAL A 257 3.80 20.19 -3.23
C VAL A 257 4.73 20.05 -2.03
N VAL A 258 4.24 19.62 -0.87
CA VAL A 258 5.08 19.34 0.30
C VAL A 258 4.85 17.89 0.71
N GLY A 259 5.80 17.01 0.37
CA GLY A 259 5.69 15.59 0.69
C GLY A 259 4.50 14.89 0.00
N GLU A 260 4.00 13.82 0.63
CA GLU A 260 2.89 12.96 0.14
C GLU A 260 1.52 13.67 0.08
N ILE A 261 1.44 14.95 0.47
CA ILE A 261 0.20 15.71 0.42
C ILE A 261 0.05 16.28 -1.00
N SER A 262 -0.60 15.53 -1.89
CA SER A 262 -1.13 16.10 -3.12
C SER A 262 -2.22 17.11 -2.74
N MET A 263 -1.98 18.40 -2.95
CA MET A 263 -3.09 19.36 -2.90
C MET A 263 -4.08 19.04 -4.03
N PRO A 264 -5.40 19.20 -3.81
CA PRO A 264 -6.38 18.97 -4.86
C PRO A 264 -6.04 19.82 -6.08
N GLY A 265 -5.92 19.17 -7.24
CA GLY A 265 -5.55 19.82 -8.50
C GLY A 265 -6.44 21.01 -8.78
N VAL A 266 -5.85 22.11 -9.24
CA VAL A 266 -6.63 23.27 -9.66
C VAL A 266 -7.12 23.06 -11.08
N GLY A 267 -8.44 23.21 -11.24
CA GLY A 267 -9.10 23.21 -12.52
C GLY A 267 -8.90 24.56 -13.21
N TYR A 268 -8.21 24.59 -14.35
CA TYR A 268 -8.42 25.69 -15.29
C TYR A 268 -9.65 25.37 -16.13
N GLY A 269 -10.56 26.32 -16.23
CA GLY A 269 -11.70 26.22 -17.13
C GLY A 269 -11.41 26.93 -18.44
N VAL A 270 -11.25 26.18 -19.53
CA VAL A 270 -11.01 26.77 -20.86
C VAL A 270 -12.25 26.59 -21.73
N ARG A 271 -12.78 27.69 -22.25
CA ARG A 271 -13.96 27.63 -23.13
C ARG A 271 -13.57 27.14 -24.52
N ILE A 272 -14.20 26.05 -24.96
CA ILE A 272 -13.95 25.44 -26.27
C ILE A 272 -14.80 26.13 -27.34
N LYS A 273 -14.20 26.51 -28.46
CA LYS A 273 -14.91 27.15 -29.60
C LYS A 273 -14.85 26.32 -30.87
N GLN A 274 -14.06 25.25 -30.85
CA GLN A 274 -13.87 24.34 -31.96
C GLN A 274 -15.21 23.67 -32.31
N PRO A 275 -15.48 23.45 -33.60
CA PRO A 275 -16.64 22.66 -34.00
C PRO A 275 -16.49 21.20 -33.52
N PRO A 276 -17.56 20.39 -33.56
CA PRO A 276 -17.46 18.98 -33.22
C PRO A 276 -16.43 18.24 -34.09
N GLY A 277 -15.59 17.41 -33.48
CA GLY A 277 -14.50 16.70 -34.15
C GLY A 277 -13.46 16.14 -33.18
N GLU A 278 -12.51 15.37 -33.70
CA GLU A 278 -11.34 14.90 -32.94
C GLU A 278 -10.20 15.90 -33.07
N TYR A 279 -9.61 16.27 -31.95
CA TYR A 279 -8.51 17.23 -31.88
C TYR A 279 -7.38 16.69 -31.00
N GLU A 280 -6.16 17.10 -31.31
CA GLU A 280 -5.02 16.94 -30.41
C GLU A 280 -4.96 18.14 -29.47
N LEU A 281 -4.93 17.88 -28.17
CA LEU A 281 -4.73 18.88 -27.13
C LEU A 281 -3.27 18.84 -26.69
N ALA A 282 -2.58 19.97 -26.81
CA ALA A 282 -1.20 20.17 -26.40
C ALA A 282 -1.17 21.16 -25.24
N ALA A 283 -0.62 20.74 -24.10
CA ALA A 283 -0.45 21.60 -22.93
C ALA A 283 1.04 21.70 -22.60
N ARG A 284 1.58 22.91 -22.72
CA ARG A 284 2.99 23.19 -22.42
C ARG A 284 3.09 23.80 -21.03
N PHE A 285 3.87 23.16 -20.17
CA PHE A 285 4.13 23.61 -18.81
C PHE A 285 5.58 23.99 -18.65
N ARG A 286 5.82 25.08 -17.94
CA ARG A 286 7.09 25.31 -17.27
C ARG A 286 6.99 24.71 -15.88
N VAL A 287 7.94 23.87 -15.52
CA VAL A 287 7.98 23.19 -14.23
C VAL A 287 9.27 23.59 -13.54
N ARG A 288 9.18 23.94 -12.26
CA ARG A 288 10.32 24.19 -11.38
C ARG A 288 10.18 23.36 -10.12
N ALA A 289 11.15 22.48 -9.87
CA ALA A 289 11.21 21.66 -8.67
C ALA A 289 12.33 22.16 -7.76
N LYS A 290 12.01 22.53 -6.52
CA LYS A 290 12.96 23.07 -5.53
C LYS A 290 13.17 22.08 -4.40
N HIS A 291 14.42 21.83 -3.99
CA HIS A 291 14.73 21.02 -2.82
C HIS A 291 14.88 21.86 -1.55
N TYR A 292 14.08 21.61 -0.52
CA TYR A 292 14.26 22.25 0.79
C TYR A 292 14.88 21.25 1.78
N PRO A 293 16.12 21.47 2.25
CA PRO A 293 16.65 20.73 3.40
C PRO A 293 15.90 21.16 4.68
N ASN A 294 15.55 20.23 5.58
CA ASN A 294 14.90 20.53 6.88
C ASN A 294 13.47 21.08 6.88
N GLY A 295 12.80 21.08 5.72
CA GLY A 295 11.38 21.40 5.59
C GLY A 295 11.16 22.87 5.86
N ARG A 296 9.99 23.38 5.49
CA ARG A 296 9.72 24.81 5.67
C ARG A 296 9.03 25.06 7.01
N PRO A 297 9.75 25.54 8.02
CA PRO A 297 9.22 26.54 8.91
C PRO A 297 10.09 27.80 8.75
N SER A 298 9.65 28.74 7.90
CA SER A 298 10.27 30.07 7.72
C SER A 298 11.77 30.07 7.37
N PHE A 299 12.12 29.74 6.13
CA PHE A 299 13.44 30.15 5.63
C PHE A 299 13.56 31.67 5.62
N PRO A 300 14.76 32.21 5.86
CA PRO A 300 15.03 33.64 5.69
C PRO A 300 14.55 34.11 4.32
N ILE A 301 13.94 35.29 4.28
CA ILE A 301 13.65 35.99 3.03
C ILE A 301 14.99 36.07 2.25
N GLY A 302 15.03 35.50 1.04
CA GLY A 302 16.23 35.49 0.20
C GLY A 302 16.94 34.13 0.06
N PHE A 303 16.53 33.08 0.80
CA PHE A 303 17.04 31.73 0.53
C PHE A 303 16.44 31.17 -0.77
N ASP A 304 17.27 30.97 -1.79
CA ASP A 304 16.90 30.25 -3.01
C ASP A 304 17.52 28.85 -2.99
N PRO A 305 16.73 27.80 -2.69
CA PRO A 305 17.26 26.44 -2.69
C PRO A 305 17.71 25.99 -4.09
N PRO A 306 18.52 24.92 -4.18
CA PRO A 306 18.74 24.21 -5.43
C PRO A 306 17.41 23.88 -6.08
N TYR A 307 17.30 24.19 -7.36
CA TYR A 307 16.13 23.89 -8.16
C TYR A 307 16.53 23.42 -9.54
N GLU A 308 15.61 22.69 -10.16
CA GLU A 308 15.65 22.34 -11.58
C GLU A 308 14.42 22.94 -12.25
N GLU A 309 14.59 23.53 -13.42
CA GLU A 309 13.51 24.10 -14.22
C GLU A 309 13.55 23.54 -15.64
N TRP A 310 12.40 23.08 -16.13
CA TRP A 310 12.26 22.54 -17.47
C TRP A 310 10.90 22.89 -18.06
N THR A 311 10.77 22.68 -19.36
CA THR A 311 9.49 22.68 -20.04
C THR A 311 9.06 21.25 -20.33
N GLU A 312 7.79 20.96 -20.08
CA GLU A 312 7.15 19.69 -20.38
C GLU A 312 5.92 19.94 -21.24
N GLU A 313 5.80 19.21 -22.34
CA GLU A 313 4.62 19.30 -23.22
C GLU A 313 3.89 17.97 -23.19
N ILE A 314 2.61 18.03 -22.82
CA ILE A 314 1.74 16.87 -22.68
C ILE A 314 0.71 16.92 -23.78
N TRP A 315 0.51 15.78 -24.44
CA TRP A 315 -0.34 15.66 -25.62
C TRP A 315 -1.36 14.54 -25.41
N TRP A 316 -2.61 14.78 -25.78
CA TRP A 316 -3.63 13.74 -25.83
C TRP A 316 -4.76 14.10 -26.80
N ARG A 317 -5.61 13.12 -27.12
CA ARG A 317 -6.75 13.33 -28.02
C ARG A 317 -8.00 13.73 -27.24
N VAL A 318 -8.75 14.65 -27.80
CA VAL A 318 -10.00 15.16 -27.25
C VAL A 318 -11.06 15.20 -28.35
N THR A 319 -12.20 14.57 -28.12
CA THR A 319 -13.37 14.75 -28.99
C THR A 319 -14.17 15.96 -28.54
N VAL A 320 -14.27 16.96 -29.41
CA VAL A 320 -15.25 18.02 -29.25
C VAL A 320 -16.60 17.52 -29.76
N VAL A 321 -17.64 17.66 -28.94
CA VAL A 321 -19.02 17.25 -29.27
C VAL A 321 -19.90 18.49 -29.43
N ALA A 322 -21.09 18.31 -30.01
CA ALA A 322 -22.06 19.40 -30.10
C ALA A 322 -22.44 19.96 -28.72
N ALA A 323 -22.80 21.25 -28.66
CA ALA A 323 -23.08 21.96 -27.39
C ALA A 323 -24.24 21.33 -26.59
N ASP A 324 -25.18 20.72 -27.29
CA ASP A 324 -26.38 20.06 -26.76
C ASP A 324 -26.19 18.56 -26.51
N GLN A 325 -25.08 17.97 -26.96
CA GLN A 325 -24.83 16.54 -26.76
C GLN A 325 -24.50 16.25 -25.28
N PRO A 326 -25.29 15.40 -24.58
CA PRO A 326 -24.96 14.98 -23.22
C PRO A 326 -23.67 14.14 -23.21
N LEU A 327 -22.78 14.38 -22.25
CA LEU A 327 -21.57 13.57 -22.06
C LEU A 327 -21.82 12.44 -21.07
N VAL A 328 -22.63 12.68 -20.05
CA VAL A 328 -23.12 11.67 -19.11
C VAL A 328 -24.61 11.38 -19.31
N THR A 329 -25.03 10.16 -18.99
CA THR A 329 -26.45 9.78 -18.98
C THR A 329 -26.99 9.99 -17.57
N PRO A 330 -27.89 10.96 -17.32
CA PRO A 330 -28.50 11.11 -16.01
C PRO A 330 -29.31 9.86 -15.66
N THR A 331 -29.10 9.30 -14.47
CA THR A 331 -29.88 8.17 -13.94
C THR A 331 -30.71 8.58 -12.74
N ARG A 332 -32.00 8.25 -12.75
CA ARG A 332 -32.97 8.56 -11.68
C ARG A 332 -33.48 7.31 -10.98
N ASP A 333 -32.67 6.26 -10.94
CA ASP A 333 -33.03 5.01 -10.27
C ASP A 333 -33.06 5.19 -8.74
N ALA A 334 -34.26 5.02 -8.16
CA ALA A 334 -34.48 5.12 -6.72
C ALA A 334 -33.69 4.08 -5.90
N ASN A 335 -33.41 2.90 -6.49
CA ASN A 335 -32.60 1.88 -5.84
C ASN A 335 -31.13 2.33 -5.75
N LEU A 336 -30.61 2.95 -6.81
CA LEU A 336 -29.25 3.53 -6.81
C LEU A 336 -29.16 4.70 -5.82
N ALA A 337 -30.16 5.57 -5.76
CA ALA A 337 -30.20 6.66 -4.78
C ALA A 337 -30.16 6.12 -3.34
N SER A 338 -30.97 5.09 -3.05
CA SER A 338 -30.99 4.44 -1.74
C SER A 338 -29.67 3.73 -1.41
N ALA A 339 -29.05 3.08 -2.40
CA ALA A 339 -27.73 2.46 -2.24
C ALA A 339 -26.65 3.51 -1.98
N MET A 340 -26.69 4.63 -2.70
CA MET A 340 -25.77 5.75 -2.52
C MET A 340 -25.90 6.36 -1.12
N GLN A 341 -27.13 6.57 -0.64
CA GLN A 341 -27.35 7.10 0.70
C GLN A 341 -26.76 6.18 1.78
N ARG A 342 -26.78 4.86 1.59
CA ARG A 342 -26.13 3.90 2.49
C ARG A 342 -24.60 3.88 2.37
N ALA A 343 -24.08 4.14 1.17
CA ALA A 343 -22.63 4.22 0.91
C ALA A 343 -22.00 5.48 1.54
N ILE A 344 -22.80 6.52 1.79
CA ILE A 344 -22.35 7.79 2.34
C ILE A 344 -22.50 7.80 3.85
N THR A 345 -21.42 8.12 4.54
CA THR A 345 -21.43 8.46 5.97
C THR A 345 -20.77 9.82 6.17
N ILE A 346 -21.28 10.61 7.10
CA ILE A 346 -20.73 11.92 7.40
C ILE A 346 -20.32 12.00 8.86
N GLY A 347 -19.06 12.39 9.09
CA GLY A 347 -18.58 12.69 10.43
C GLY A 347 -19.19 14.01 10.96
N PRO A 348 -19.06 14.29 12.27
CA PRO A 348 -19.49 15.56 12.82
C PRO A 348 -18.79 16.73 12.11
N LEU A 349 -19.53 17.79 11.84
CA LEU A 349 -18.96 19.04 11.35
C LEU A 349 -18.34 19.79 12.52
N THR A 350 -17.15 20.33 12.32
CA THR A 350 -16.44 21.15 13.30
C THR A 350 -16.54 22.60 12.92
N ARG A 351 -17.02 23.43 13.85
CA ARG A 351 -17.01 24.89 13.69
C ARG A 351 -15.61 25.45 13.94
N GLY A 352 -15.17 26.37 13.09
CA GLY A 352 -13.89 27.06 13.23
C GLY A 352 -13.82 28.35 12.43
N LEU A 353 -12.64 28.95 12.39
CA LEU A 353 -12.37 30.15 11.59
C LEU A 353 -11.37 29.81 10.47
N GLN A 354 -11.72 30.13 9.23
CA GLN A 354 -10.77 30.13 8.10
C GLN A 354 -10.61 31.55 7.59
N ALA A 355 -9.37 32.06 7.59
CA ALA A 355 -9.08 33.44 7.21
C ALA A 355 -9.96 34.47 7.95
N ARG A 356 -10.19 34.25 9.26
CA ARG A 356 -11.07 35.04 10.15
C ARG A 356 -12.57 35.01 9.81
N ARG A 357 -13.02 34.12 8.92
CA ARG A 357 -14.44 33.93 8.63
C ARG A 357 -14.97 32.66 9.30
N PRO A 358 -16.20 32.66 9.84
CA PRO A 358 -16.89 31.46 10.30
C PRO A 358 -16.91 30.39 9.22
N SER A 359 -16.56 29.17 9.61
CA SER A 359 -16.50 28.02 8.73
C SER A 359 -16.99 26.76 9.46
N LEU A 360 -17.60 25.86 8.69
CA LEU A 360 -17.87 24.49 9.12
C LEU A 360 -17.09 23.55 8.23
N ARG A 361 -16.40 22.60 8.86
CA ARG A 361 -15.62 21.58 8.15
C ARG A 361 -16.00 20.19 8.60
N GLY A 362 -15.98 19.24 7.70
CA GLY A 362 -16.18 17.84 8.05
C GLY A 362 -15.64 16.91 6.98
N THR A 363 -15.85 15.62 7.21
CA THR A 363 -15.46 14.59 6.25
C THR A 363 -16.70 13.79 5.90
N LEU A 364 -16.97 13.69 4.59
CA LEU A 364 -17.96 12.79 4.02
C LEU A 364 -17.21 11.57 3.50
N ASN A 365 -17.44 10.41 4.09
CA ASN A 365 -16.84 9.16 3.63
C ASN A 365 -17.83 8.47 2.70
N VAL A 366 -17.33 8.07 1.54
CA VAL A 366 -18.07 7.20 0.62
C VAL A 366 -17.40 5.83 0.66
N THR A 367 -18.20 4.77 0.83
CA THR A 367 -17.73 3.38 0.82
C THR A 367 -18.36 2.68 -0.36
N ASP A 368 -17.53 2.23 -1.30
CA ASP A 368 -17.93 1.47 -2.49
C ASP A 368 -19.09 2.11 -3.28
N ALA A 369 -18.82 3.28 -3.87
CA ALA A 369 -19.85 4.04 -4.57
C ALA A 369 -20.55 3.20 -5.67
N PRO A 370 -21.89 3.01 -5.61
CA PRO A 370 -22.58 2.11 -6.55
C PRO A 370 -22.63 2.63 -7.99
N THR A 371 -22.41 3.93 -8.20
CA THR A 371 -22.36 4.57 -9.52
C THR A 371 -21.51 5.85 -9.45
N ASN A 372 -21.21 6.46 -10.61
CA ASN A 372 -20.56 7.76 -10.64
C ASN A 372 -21.53 8.85 -10.17
N PHE A 373 -21.06 9.82 -9.41
CA PHE A 373 -21.89 10.97 -9.04
C PHE A 373 -21.07 12.23 -8.82
N ALA A 374 -21.60 13.33 -9.32
CA ALA A 374 -21.11 14.66 -9.02
C ALA A 374 -22.23 15.43 -8.31
N PHE A 375 -21.96 15.85 -7.08
CA PHE A 375 -22.92 16.59 -6.26
C PHE A 375 -22.35 17.93 -5.85
N ARG A 376 -23.20 18.94 -5.74
CA ARG A 376 -22.92 20.11 -4.91
C ARG A 376 -23.47 19.84 -3.52
N ALA A 377 -22.60 19.84 -2.52
CA ALA A 377 -22.97 19.70 -1.14
C ALA A 377 -23.42 21.05 -0.57
N TRP A 378 -24.57 21.05 0.09
CA TRP A 378 -25.14 22.19 0.78
C TRP A 378 -25.42 21.80 2.23
N LEU A 379 -25.14 22.72 3.15
CA LEU A 379 -25.68 22.64 4.50
C LEU A 379 -27.07 23.25 4.49
N ARG A 380 -28.03 22.64 5.18
CA ARG A 380 -29.36 23.19 5.39
C ARG A 380 -29.66 23.27 6.88
N ALA A 381 -30.16 24.43 7.34
CA ALA A 381 -30.61 24.65 8.71
C ALA A 381 -31.83 25.57 8.68
N GLY A 382 -32.99 25.04 9.05
CA GLY A 382 -34.27 25.68 8.76
C GLY A 382 -34.48 25.85 7.25
N ASP A 383 -34.92 27.04 6.83
CA ASP A 383 -35.23 27.35 5.41
C ASP A 383 -34.02 27.85 4.61
N ARG A 384 -32.82 27.79 5.18
CA ARG A 384 -31.61 28.35 4.59
C ARG A 384 -30.62 27.26 4.19
N GLU A 385 -29.95 27.50 3.07
CA GLU A 385 -28.88 26.63 2.57
C GLU A 385 -27.57 27.39 2.36
N TRP A 386 -26.46 26.74 2.68
CA TRP A 386 -25.11 27.27 2.47
C TRP A 386 -24.30 26.30 1.60
N PRO A 387 -23.69 26.77 0.50
CA PRO A 387 -22.87 25.91 -0.32
C PRO A 387 -21.60 25.51 0.44
N MET A 388 -21.24 24.23 0.36
CA MET A 388 -19.97 23.74 0.89
C MET A 388 -18.97 23.52 -0.23
N SER A 389 -19.14 22.43 -0.96
CA SER A 389 -18.10 21.88 -1.81
C SER A 389 -18.74 21.09 -2.93
N THR A 390 -18.02 20.94 -4.04
CA THR A 390 -18.39 20.00 -5.09
C THR A 390 -17.73 18.66 -4.79
N ILE A 391 -18.52 17.61 -4.84
CA ILE A 391 -18.13 16.22 -4.59
C ILE A 391 -18.15 15.49 -5.93
N ILE A 392 -17.10 14.74 -6.23
CA ILE A 392 -17.02 13.87 -7.41
C ILE A 392 -16.48 12.53 -6.93
N ILE A 393 -17.22 11.46 -7.17
CA ILE A 393 -16.81 10.10 -6.84
C ILE A 393 -17.08 9.20 -8.04
N HIS A 394 -16.12 8.33 -8.35
CA HIS A 394 -16.27 7.29 -9.36
C HIS A 394 -16.83 6.01 -8.76
N GLN A 395 -17.55 5.23 -9.56
CA GLN A 395 -18.08 3.93 -9.20
C GLN A 395 -16.99 3.01 -8.61
N GLY A 396 -17.34 2.27 -7.54
CA GLY A 396 -16.46 1.33 -6.84
C GLY A 396 -15.38 1.98 -5.97
N LYS A 397 -15.29 3.32 -5.94
CA LYS A 397 -14.31 4.01 -5.11
C LYS A 397 -14.83 4.19 -3.68
N SER A 398 -13.89 4.09 -2.74
CA SER A 398 -14.08 4.49 -1.35
C SER A 398 -13.11 5.61 -1.03
N GLU A 399 -13.61 6.77 -0.62
CA GLU A 399 -12.77 7.95 -0.40
C GLU A 399 -13.37 8.86 0.69
N PRO A 400 -12.55 9.36 1.64
CA PRO A 400 -12.92 10.46 2.50
C PRO A 400 -12.83 11.80 1.75
N LEU A 401 -13.91 12.55 1.73
CA LEU A 401 -14.02 13.85 1.08
C LEU A 401 -14.09 14.96 2.13
N ASN A 402 -13.19 15.93 2.02
CA ASN A 402 -13.22 17.10 2.88
C ASN A 402 -14.31 18.07 2.43
N LEU A 403 -15.22 18.39 3.34
CA LEU A 403 -16.26 19.39 3.14
C LEU A 403 -15.89 20.65 3.90
N ALA A 404 -16.09 21.81 3.27
CA ALA A 404 -15.97 23.08 3.96
C ALA A 404 -17.04 24.07 3.46
N ALA A 405 -17.76 24.70 4.39
CA ALA A 405 -18.54 25.89 4.10
C ALA A 405 -17.84 27.12 4.69
N PHE A 406 -17.95 28.23 3.98
CA PHE A 406 -17.42 29.54 4.36
C PHE A 406 -18.53 30.59 4.37
N ASN A 407 -18.27 31.72 5.03
CA ASN A 407 -19.23 32.83 5.13
C ASN A 407 -20.53 32.41 5.81
N LEU A 408 -20.42 31.71 6.95
CA LEU A 408 -21.56 31.26 7.76
C LEU A 408 -21.98 32.31 8.80
N ASP A 409 -21.90 33.60 8.45
CA ASP A 409 -22.11 34.72 9.38
C ASP A 409 -23.54 34.75 9.95
N ASP A 410 -24.47 34.08 9.28
CA ASP A 410 -25.89 34.02 9.58
C ASP A 410 -26.39 32.61 9.92
N LEU A 411 -25.48 31.64 10.07
CA LEU A 411 -25.78 30.34 10.66
C LEU A 411 -25.91 30.53 12.18
N PRO A 412 -27.04 30.15 12.82
CA PRO A 412 -27.23 30.41 14.24
C PRO A 412 -26.11 29.80 15.10
N GLY A 413 -25.69 30.57 16.10
CA GLY A 413 -24.54 30.24 16.95
C GLY A 413 -24.72 28.95 17.75
N ASP A 414 -25.95 28.55 18.00
CA ASP A 414 -26.39 27.44 18.83
C ASP A 414 -26.81 26.18 18.05
N VAL A 415 -26.73 26.18 16.71
CA VAL A 415 -27.07 25.02 15.88
C VAL A 415 -26.21 23.82 16.25
N GLN A 416 -26.86 22.78 16.79
CA GLN A 416 -26.24 21.50 17.17
C GLN A 416 -26.27 20.46 16.04
N THR A 417 -27.21 20.59 15.10
CA THR A 417 -27.37 19.67 13.97
C THR A 417 -27.79 20.44 12.73
N VAL A 418 -27.28 20.01 11.58
CA VAL A 418 -27.67 20.54 10.25
C VAL A 418 -27.99 19.38 9.32
N ASP A 419 -28.79 19.61 8.30
CA ASP A 419 -28.96 18.63 7.25
C ASP A 419 -27.89 18.84 6.17
N MET A 420 -27.39 17.75 5.59
CA MET A 420 -26.57 17.80 4.38
C MET A 420 -27.45 17.48 3.18
N VAL A 421 -27.43 18.35 2.18
CA VAL A 421 -28.16 18.18 0.92
C VAL A 421 -27.15 18.04 -0.20
N LEU A 422 -27.18 16.90 -0.88
CA LEU A 422 -26.34 16.62 -2.04
C LEU A 422 -27.19 16.77 -3.30
N LYS A 423 -27.00 17.88 -4.02
CA LYS A 423 -27.75 18.19 -5.23
C LYS A 423 -26.99 17.77 -6.47
N PRO A 424 -27.59 17.04 -7.44
CA PRO A 424 -26.93 16.67 -8.69
C PRO A 424 -26.28 17.87 -9.38
N ASP A 425 -25.02 17.72 -9.77
CA ASP A 425 -24.29 18.70 -10.57
C ASP A 425 -23.86 18.03 -11.88
N LEU A 426 -24.83 17.84 -12.79
CA LEU A 426 -24.60 17.17 -14.08
C LEU A 426 -23.57 17.87 -14.94
N TYR A 427 -23.42 19.18 -14.78
CA TYR A 427 -22.37 19.96 -15.44
C TYR A 427 -20.99 19.50 -14.96
N THR A 428 -20.80 19.35 -13.65
CA THR A 428 -19.57 18.80 -13.08
C THR A 428 -19.38 17.33 -13.47
N ALA A 429 -20.46 16.54 -13.50
CA ALA A 429 -20.42 15.14 -13.93
C ALA A 429 -19.91 15.00 -15.37
N ASP A 430 -20.45 15.79 -16.30
CA ASP A 430 -20.01 15.87 -17.69
C ASP A 430 -18.53 16.22 -17.81
N ALA A 431 -18.05 17.09 -16.92
CA ALA A 431 -16.68 17.56 -16.92
C ALA A 431 -15.70 16.53 -16.30
N SER A 432 -16.20 15.57 -15.52
CA SER A 432 -15.37 14.70 -14.67
C SER A 432 -15.42 13.21 -14.98
N PHE A 433 -16.49 12.73 -15.63
CA PHE A 433 -16.66 11.30 -15.90
C PHE A 433 -16.36 10.91 -17.32
N GLU A 434 -16.13 9.61 -17.50
CA GLU A 434 -15.99 9.05 -18.83
C GLU A 434 -17.29 9.23 -19.63
N PRO A 435 -17.21 9.58 -20.91
CA PRO A 435 -18.38 9.78 -21.75
C PRO A 435 -19.22 8.51 -21.88
N GLY A 436 -20.54 8.66 -21.81
CA GLY A 436 -21.48 7.54 -21.80
C GLY A 436 -21.67 6.89 -20.43
N SER A 437 -20.93 7.31 -19.41
CA SER A 437 -21.18 6.85 -18.05
C SER A 437 -22.52 7.37 -17.51
N ALA A 438 -23.13 6.59 -16.62
CA ALA A 438 -24.30 7.03 -15.88
C ALA A 438 -23.88 7.92 -14.71
N ALA A 439 -24.62 9.02 -14.48
CA ALA A 439 -24.43 9.90 -13.33
C ALA A 439 -25.74 10.03 -12.56
N LEU A 440 -25.69 9.82 -11.24
CA LEU A 440 -26.88 9.89 -10.39
C LEU A 440 -27.49 11.31 -10.40
N ASP A 441 -28.74 11.43 -10.84
CA ASP A 441 -29.52 12.67 -10.94
C ASP A 441 -30.66 12.69 -9.91
N VAL A 442 -30.32 12.42 -8.65
CA VAL A 442 -31.27 12.41 -7.52
C VAL A 442 -30.66 13.18 -6.34
N GLU A 443 -31.45 14.06 -5.72
CA GLU A 443 -31.05 14.75 -4.49
C GLU A 443 -30.99 13.75 -3.33
N ILE A 444 -29.89 13.79 -2.55
CA ILE A 444 -29.73 12.98 -1.35
C ILE A 444 -29.72 13.88 -0.13
N LEU A 445 -30.63 13.59 0.81
CA LEU A 445 -30.71 14.26 2.11
C LEU A 445 -30.09 13.38 3.19
N ILE A 446 -29.17 13.93 3.97
CA ILE A 446 -28.60 13.30 5.16
C ILE A 446 -29.01 14.17 6.36
N PRO A 447 -30.06 13.79 7.09
CA PRO A 447 -30.58 14.64 8.15
C PRO A 447 -29.73 14.59 9.42
N GLY A 448 -29.76 15.68 10.19
CA GLY A 448 -29.29 15.67 11.58
C GLY A 448 -27.77 15.47 11.76
N VAL A 449 -26.96 15.95 10.82
CA VAL A 449 -25.49 15.92 10.90
C VAL A 449 -25.02 16.74 12.11
N PRO A 450 -24.33 16.14 13.10
CA PRO A 450 -23.92 16.86 14.30
C PRO A 450 -22.91 17.97 13.99
N VAL A 451 -23.09 19.12 14.65
CA VAL A 451 -22.16 20.25 14.65
C VAL A 451 -21.50 20.33 16.01
N LYS A 452 -20.17 20.21 16.05
CA LYS A 452 -19.35 20.39 17.25
C LYS A 452 -18.74 21.78 17.26
N SER A 453 -18.75 22.42 18.42
CA SER A 453 -17.86 23.55 18.68
C SER A 453 -16.42 23.03 18.62
N GLY A 454 -15.66 23.43 17.60
CA GLY A 454 -14.24 23.18 17.61
C GLY A 454 -13.59 24.04 18.69
N GLU A 455 -12.77 23.43 19.54
CA GLU A 455 -11.68 24.20 20.13
C GLU A 455 -10.90 24.82 18.96
N ALA A 456 -10.60 26.11 19.03
CA ALA A 456 -9.87 26.81 17.98
C ALA A 456 -8.55 26.08 17.75
N THR A 457 -8.53 25.18 16.77
CA THR A 457 -7.33 24.47 16.35
C THR A 457 -6.52 25.48 15.57
N THR A 458 -5.71 26.23 16.31
CA THR A 458 -4.69 27.12 15.77
C THR A 458 -3.64 26.25 15.08
N GLY A 459 -3.90 25.87 13.83
CA GLY A 459 -2.96 25.12 13.01
C GLY A 459 -3.59 23.92 12.32
N PHE A 460 -3.57 23.95 11.00
CA PHE A 460 -3.77 22.79 10.16
C PHE A 460 -2.63 21.79 10.47
N VAL A 461 -2.87 20.82 11.33
CA VAL A 461 -1.98 19.66 11.48
C VAL A 461 -2.47 18.62 10.46
N PRO A 462 -1.71 18.31 9.39
CA PRO A 462 -2.07 17.24 8.49
C PRO A 462 -2.17 15.95 9.30
N THR A 463 -3.30 15.27 9.23
CA THR A 463 -3.55 13.99 9.89
C THR A 463 -2.75 12.88 9.21
N GLY A 464 -1.46 12.79 9.54
CA GLY A 464 -0.64 11.59 9.37
C GLY A 464 -0.50 10.91 10.72
N GLY A 465 -1.32 9.89 10.98
CA GLY A 465 -1.27 9.08 12.20
C GLY A 465 0.09 8.38 12.37
N ARG A 466 0.51 8.26 13.63
CA ARG A 466 1.75 7.60 14.08
C ARG A 466 1.78 6.11 13.77
#